data_AF-A0A2H9RET6-F1
#
_entry.id   AF-A0A2H9RET6-F1
#
_cell.length_a   1.000
_cell.length_b   1.000
_cell.length_c   1.000
_cell.angle_alpha   90.00
_cell.angle_beta   90.00
_cell.angle_gamma   90.00
#
_symmetry.space_group_name_H-M   'P 1'
#
loop_
_entity.id
_entity.type
_entity.pdbx_description
1 polymer ?
#
loop_
_entity_poly.entity_id
_entity_poly.type
_entity_poly.pdbx_seq_one_letter_code
_entity_poly.pdbx_strand_id
1 'polypeptide(L)'
;MLEHGGRIKQAAQHYGIAEQHWLDLSTGVNPNGWLAPVVPQTIWQALPQDEDELVAAARAYYGGACLLAVAGSQAAIQTLPRLFSPCGVAVLSPSYAEHAHAWQQAGHE
;
A
#
# COMPACT_ATOMS: atom_id res chain seq x y z
N MET A 1 12.45 7.19 10.08
CA MET A 1 11.74 6.30 9.13
C MET A 1 10.70 5.57 9.93
N LEU A 2 9.44 5.60 9.51
CA LEU A 2 8.40 4.83 10.20
C LEU A 2 8.71 3.34 10.07
N GLU A 3 8.59 2.62 11.18
CA GLU A 3 8.80 1.18 11.20
C GLU A 3 7.53 0.47 10.72
N HIS A 4 7.73 -0.55 9.89
CA HIS A 4 6.69 -1.39 9.32
C HIS A 4 7.15 -2.84 9.45
N GLY A 5 6.19 -3.76 9.53
CA GLY A 5 6.46 -5.20 9.48
C GLY A 5 7.06 -5.66 8.15
N GLY A 6 7.26 -6.97 8.01
CA GLY A 6 7.84 -7.59 6.82
C GLY A 6 9.38 -7.59 6.79
N ARG A 7 10.03 -7.19 7.88
CA ARG A 7 11.48 -6.96 7.94
C ARG A 7 12.26 -8.20 8.38
N ILE A 8 11.95 -9.37 7.80
CA ILE A 8 12.54 -10.66 8.20
C ILE A 8 14.06 -10.66 8.08
N LYS A 9 14.63 -10.01 7.06
CA LYS A 9 16.09 -9.85 6.92
C LYS A 9 16.73 -9.14 8.11
N GLN A 10 16.08 -8.08 8.60
CA GLN A 10 16.55 -7.32 9.76
C GLN A 10 16.45 -8.17 11.03
N ALA A 11 15.34 -8.90 11.22
CA ALA A 11 15.18 -9.82 12.35
C ALA A 11 16.22 -10.94 12.31
N ALA A 12 16.43 -11.56 11.15
CA ALA A 12 17.41 -12.62 10.96
C ALA A 12 18.82 -12.18 11.34
N GLN A 13 19.24 -10.99 10.91
CA GLN A 13 20.52 -10.40 11.28
C GLN A 13 20.61 -10.10 12.77
N HIS A 14 19.55 -9.52 13.35
CA HIS A 14 19.54 -9.11 14.76
C HIS A 14 19.63 -10.30 15.72
N TYR A 15 18.89 -11.38 15.44
CA TYR A 15 18.82 -12.55 16.31
C TYR A 15 19.77 -13.69 15.92
N GLY A 16 20.48 -13.58 14.79
CA GLY A 16 21.37 -14.64 14.31
C GLY A 16 20.63 -15.91 13.88
N ILE A 17 19.36 -15.80 13.48
CA ILE A 17 18.52 -16.91 13.03
C ILE A 17 18.31 -16.77 11.52
N ALA A 18 18.61 -17.81 10.75
CA ALA A 18 18.46 -17.78 9.29
C ALA A 18 17.02 -17.48 8.84
N GLU A 19 16.85 -16.74 7.74
CA GLU A 19 15.56 -16.24 7.23
C GLU A 19 14.49 -17.35 7.10
N GLN A 20 14.88 -18.53 6.63
CA GLN A 20 13.96 -19.66 6.43
C GLN A 20 13.38 -20.27 7.71
N HIS A 21 13.92 -19.92 8.88
CA HIS A 21 13.41 -20.39 10.18
C HIS A 21 12.39 -19.42 10.79
N TRP A 22 12.06 -18.34 10.10
CA TRP A 22 11.07 -17.37 10.56
C TRP A 22 9.68 -17.68 10.03
N LEU A 23 8.69 -17.49 10.90
CA LEU A 23 7.29 -17.30 10.52
C LEU A 23 6.97 -15.81 10.67
N ASP A 24 6.74 -15.13 9.55
CA ASP A 24 6.44 -13.70 9.57
C ASP A 24 4.96 -13.44 9.91
N LEU A 25 4.69 -13.00 11.14
CA LEU A 25 3.37 -12.56 11.61
C LEU A 25 3.30 -11.03 11.77
N SER A 26 4.27 -10.29 11.25
CA SER A 26 4.34 -8.84 11.39
C SER A 26 3.59 -8.07 10.30
N THR A 27 2.99 -8.78 9.33
CA THR A 27 2.22 -8.20 8.22
C THR A 27 0.79 -8.74 8.17
N GLY A 28 -0.09 -8.03 7.49
CA GLY A 28 -1.48 -8.44 7.24
C GLY A 28 -1.68 -9.23 5.93
N VAL A 29 -0.63 -9.88 5.40
CA VAL A 29 -0.71 -10.63 4.13
C VAL A 29 -1.47 -11.94 4.35
N ASN A 30 -2.41 -12.26 3.45
CA ASN A 30 -3.15 -13.51 3.49
C ASN A 30 -2.20 -14.71 3.27
N PRO A 31 -2.11 -15.67 4.21
CA PRO A 31 -1.24 -16.85 4.06
C PRO A 31 -1.72 -17.80 2.95
N ASN A 32 -3.01 -17.75 2.59
CA ASN A 32 -3.58 -18.49 1.47
C ASN A 32 -3.50 -17.62 0.21
N GLY A 33 -2.33 -17.63 -0.43
CA GLY A 33 -2.05 -16.82 -1.61
C GLY A 33 -3.06 -17.03 -2.74
N TRP A 34 -3.34 -15.97 -3.50
CA TRP A 34 -4.18 -16.05 -4.68
C TRP A 34 -3.43 -16.73 -5.83
N LEU A 35 -4.02 -17.78 -6.40
CA LEU A 35 -3.52 -18.46 -7.60
C LEU A 35 -3.91 -17.66 -8.84
N ALA A 36 -3.18 -16.57 -9.09
CA ALA A 36 -3.38 -15.74 -10.27
C ALA A 36 -3.15 -16.56 -11.57
N PRO A 37 -3.91 -16.27 -12.65
CA PRO A 37 -3.65 -16.87 -13.95
C PRO A 37 -2.26 -16.48 -14.47
N VAL A 38 -1.72 -17.29 -15.38
CA VAL A 38 -0.45 -16.97 -16.05
C VAL A 38 -0.58 -15.65 -16.81
N VAL A 39 0.23 -14.67 -16.44
CA VAL A 39 0.25 -13.36 -17.09
C VAL A 39 1.00 -13.49 -18.43
N PRO A 40 0.38 -13.13 -19.58
CA PRO A 40 1.03 -13.19 -20.89
C PRO A 40 2.32 -12.36 -20.94
N GLN A 41 3.35 -12.86 -21.63
CA GLN A 41 4.66 -12.19 -21.70
C GLN A 41 4.59 -10.76 -22.24
N THR A 42 3.67 -10.52 -23.18
CA THR A 42 3.46 -9.22 -23.82
C THR A 42 3.11 -8.11 -22.83
N ILE A 43 2.42 -8.43 -21.72
CA ILE A 43 2.06 -7.45 -20.68
C ILE A 43 3.31 -6.88 -20.00
N TRP A 44 4.36 -7.68 -19.83
CA TRP A 44 5.62 -7.22 -19.22
C TRP A 44 6.47 -6.34 -20.14
N GLN A 45 6.16 -6.33 -21.45
CA GLN A 45 6.91 -5.60 -22.47
C GLN A 45 6.19 -4.31 -22.91
N ALA A 46 4.94 -4.13 -22.48
CA ALA A 46 4.14 -2.96 -22.78
C ALA A 46 4.19 -1.96 -21.61
N LEU A 47 4.09 -0.66 -21.93
CA LEU A 47 3.82 0.36 -20.92
C LEU A 47 2.32 0.33 -20.57
N PRO A 48 1.95 0.64 -19.31
CA PRO A 48 0.55 0.82 -18.94
C PRO A 48 -0.16 1.80 -19.88
N GLN A 49 -1.40 1.49 -20.24
CA GLN A 49 -2.30 2.36 -20.99
C GLN A 49 -3.45 2.77 -20.06
N ASP A 50 -4.04 3.93 -20.28
CA ASP A 50 -5.18 4.38 -19.47
C ASP A 50 -6.47 3.61 -19.83
N GLU A 51 -6.54 3.02 -21.02
CA GLU A 51 -7.65 2.21 -21.53
C GLU A 51 -7.51 0.70 -21.22
N ASP A 52 -7.16 0.35 -19.98
CA ASP A 52 -6.87 -1.04 -19.56
C ASP A 52 -8.02 -1.78 -18.85
N GLU A 53 -9.23 -1.21 -18.88
CA GLU A 53 -10.46 -1.73 -18.25
C GLU A 53 -10.40 -1.92 -16.72
N LEU A 54 -9.29 -1.60 -16.04
CA LEU A 54 -9.12 -1.82 -14.61
C LEU A 54 -10.18 -1.10 -13.78
N VAL A 55 -10.39 0.19 -14.09
CA VAL A 55 -11.38 1.03 -13.39
C VAL A 55 -12.80 0.55 -13.66
N ALA A 56 -13.10 0.09 -14.88
CA ALA A 56 -14.41 -0.45 -15.23
C ALA A 56 -14.71 -1.74 -14.47
N ALA A 57 -13.75 -2.67 -14.42
CA ALA A 57 -13.86 -3.90 -13.64
C ALA A 57 -14.04 -3.62 -12.14
N ALA A 58 -13.26 -2.70 -11.59
CA ALA A 58 -13.39 -2.27 -10.19
C ALA A 58 -14.76 -1.65 -9.90
N ARG A 59 -15.30 -0.82 -10.80
CA ARG A 59 -16.65 -0.25 -10.67
C ARG A 59 -17.72 -1.32 -10.66
N ALA A 60 -17.63 -2.30 -11.55
CA ALA A 60 -18.58 -3.41 -11.61
C ALA A 60 -18.57 -4.26 -10.32
N TYR A 61 -17.38 -4.48 -9.73
CA TYR A 61 -17.24 -5.28 -8.51
C TYR A 61 -17.62 -4.50 -7.24
N TYR A 62 -17.11 -3.28 -7.05
CA TYR A 62 -17.27 -2.50 -5.81
C TYR A 62 -18.50 -1.57 -5.82
N GLY A 63 -19.10 -1.30 -6.99
CA GLY A 63 -20.25 -0.40 -7.11
C GLY A 63 -19.95 1.10 -6.98
N GLY A 64 -18.67 1.50 -7.00
CA GLY A 64 -18.24 2.89 -6.80
C GLY A 64 -18.30 3.76 -8.07
N ALA A 65 -18.89 4.95 -7.98
CA ALA A 65 -18.94 5.88 -9.10
C ALA A 65 -17.58 6.54 -9.41
N CYS A 66 -16.83 6.93 -8.38
CA CYS A 66 -15.53 7.60 -8.50
C CYS A 66 -14.42 6.68 -7.97
N LEU A 67 -13.55 6.22 -8.87
CA LEU A 67 -12.46 5.30 -8.56
C LEU A 67 -11.18 5.84 -9.19
N LEU A 68 -10.06 5.70 -8.46
CA LEU A 68 -8.73 6.05 -8.93
C LEU A 68 -7.78 4.90 -8.58
N ALA A 69 -7.18 4.28 -9.59
CA ALA A 69 -6.12 3.30 -9.38
C ALA A 69 -4.87 4.01 -8.86
N VAL A 70 -4.25 3.45 -7.83
CA VAL A 70 -3.02 3.98 -7.21
C VAL A 70 -2.04 2.85 -6.95
N ALA A 71 -0.75 3.17 -6.88
CA ALA A 71 0.33 2.23 -6.58
C ALA A 71 0.31 1.83 -5.08
N GLY A 72 -0.71 1.08 -4.68
CA GLY A 72 -1.02 0.77 -3.28
C GLY A 72 -1.65 1.95 -2.53
N SER A 73 -2.33 1.66 -1.42
CA SER A 73 -2.98 2.68 -0.59
C SER A 73 -2.00 3.72 -0.03
N GLN A 74 -0.75 3.34 0.19
CA GLN A 74 0.30 4.23 0.68
C GLN A 74 0.54 5.44 -0.23
N ALA A 75 0.49 5.26 -1.56
CA ALA A 75 0.63 6.35 -2.51
C ALA A 75 -0.50 7.38 -2.36
N ALA A 76 -1.72 6.92 -2.10
CA ALA A 76 -2.85 7.80 -1.83
C ALA A 76 -2.71 8.52 -0.49
N ILE A 77 -2.32 7.80 0.58
CA ILE A 77 -2.11 8.38 1.93
C ILE A 77 -1.09 9.51 1.90
N GLN A 78 0.03 9.33 1.19
CA GLN A 78 1.09 10.32 1.11
C GLN A 78 0.74 11.51 0.20
N THR A 79 -0.09 11.29 -0.82
CA THR A 79 -0.44 12.34 -1.80
C THR A 79 -1.61 13.19 -1.32
N LEU A 80 -2.58 12.59 -0.64
CA LEU A 80 -3.83 13.25 -0.24
C LEU A 80 -3.63 14.59 0.48
N PRO A 81 -2.71 14.73 1.47
CA PRO A 81 -2.50 16.01 2.16
C PRO A 81 -2.16 17.18 1.24
N ARG A 82 -1.43 16.91 0.14
CA ARG A 82 -0.96 17.94 -0.80
C ARG A 82 -2.07 18.57 -1.63
N LEU A 83 -3.28 18.01 -1.58
CA LEU A 83 -4.45 18.52 -2.30
C LEU A 83 -5.21 19.60 -1.50
N PHE A 84 -4.81 19.85 -0.25
CA PHE A 84 -5.46 20.79 0.64
C PHE A 84 -4.53 21.97 0.98
N SER A 85 -5.13 23.13 1.22
CA SER A 85 -4.42 24.20 1.93
C SER A 85 -4.24 23.83 3.40
N PRO A 86 -3.23 24.37 4.11
CA PRO A 86 -3.01 24.08 5.53
C PRO A 86 -4.29 24.20 6.36
N CYS A 87 -4.57 23.17 7.16
CA CYS A 87 -5.78 23.04 7.96
C CYS A 87 -5.54 22.11 9.15
N GLY A 88 -6.49 22.10 10.09
CA GLY A 88 -6.50 21.14 11.20
C GLY A 88 -7.06 19.78 10.77
N VAL A 89 -6.39 18.68 11.13
CA VAL A 89 -6.74 17.31 10.74
C VAL A 89 -6.79 16.40 11.97
N ALA A 90 -7.93 15.76 12.19
CA ALA A 90 -8.08 14.76 13.25
C ALA A 90 -7.66 13.37 12.75
N VAL A 91 -6.64 12.77 13.38
CA VAL A 91 -6.24 11.38 13.15
C VAL A 91 -6.45 10.59 14.44
N LEU A 92 -7.25 9.52 14.36
CA LEU A 92 -7.49 8.61 15.50
C LEU A 92 -6.22 7.87 15.86
N SER A 93 -6.03 7.57 17.16
CA SER A 93 -4.88 6.81 17.64
C SER A 93 -5.33 5.67 18.58
N PRO A 94 -4.76 4.46 18.47
CA PRO A 94 -3.70 4.06 17.53
C PRO A 94 -4.23 3.86 16.10
N SER A 95 -3.44 4.26 15.10
CA SER A 95 -3.70 4.03 13.68
C SER A 95 -2.43 3.70 12.92
N TYR A 96 -2.56 3.42 11.63
CA TYR A 96 -1.41 3.33 10.75
C TYR A 96 -0.64 4.66 10.74
N ALA A 97 0.65 4.60 11.12
CA ALA A 97 1.44 5.78 11.47
C ALA A 97 1.66 6.76 10.29
N GLU A 98 1.56 6.26 9.07
CA GLU A 98 1.73 7.05 7.84
C GLU A 98 0.67 8.13 7.67
N HIS A 99 -0.53 7.98 8.28
CA HIS A 99 -1.57 9.00 8.20
C HIS A 99 -1.12 10.31 8.87
N ALA A 100 -0.87 10.29 10.18
CA ALA A 100 -0.45 11.48 10.91
C ALA A 100 0.86 12.05 10.35
N HIS A 101 1.80 11.17 9.99
CA HIS A 101 3.07 11.56 9.42
C HIS A 101 2.93 12.33 8.10
N ALA A 102 2.11 11.83 7.15
CA ALA A 102 1.92 12.48 5.85
C ALA A 102 1.27 13.86 5.98
N TRP A 103 0.26 14.01 6.86
CA TRP A 103 -0.38 15.31 7.10
C TRP A 103 0.58 16.33 7.73
N GLN A 104 1.34 15.92 8.75
CA GLN A 104 2.34 16.78 9.39
C GLN A 104 3.45 17.21 8.40
N GLN A 105 3.92 16.28 7.56
CA GLN A 105 4.91 16.59 6.53
C GLN A 105 4.43 17.61 5.50
N ALA A 106 3.12 17.63 5.22
CA ALA A 106 2.51 18.61 4.33
C ALA A 106 2.18 19.95 5.02
N GLY A 107 2.48 20.10 6.32
CA GLY A 107 2.32 21.35 7.06
C GLY A 107 0.93 21.57 7.65
N HIS A 108 0.17 20.49 7.87
CA HIS A 108 -1.13 20.53 8.55
C HIS A 108 -0.97 20.38 10.07
N GLU A 109 -1.94 20.89 10.83
CA GLU A 109 -2.02 20.80 12.30
C GLU A 109 -2.87 19.63 12.78
#